data_AF-A0A0F9RBJ1-F1
#
_entry.id   AF-A0A0F9RBJ1-F1
#
_cell.length_a   1.000
_cell.length_b   1.000
_cell.length_c   1.000
_cell.angle_alpha   90.00
_cell.angle_beta   90.00
_cell.angle_gamma   90.00
#
_symmetry.space_group_name_H-M   'P 1'
#
loop_
_entity.id
_entity.type
_entity.pdbx_description
1 polymer ?
#
loop_
_entity_poly.entity_id
_entity_poly.type
_entity_poly.pdbx_seq_one_letter_code
_entity_poly.pdbx_strand_id
1 'polypeptide(L)' 'MVSINICIDIGTHILSLNKIGKPETYSEIFENLSNLGLINKKKKEELIDLVKFRNFLGHVYMEINNEKVYG' A
#
# COMPACT_ATOMS: atom_id res chain seq x y z
N MET A 1 -7.05 -7.00 6.78
CA MET A 1 -5.78 -6.72 6.04
C MET A 1 -4.75 -6.03 6.94
N VAL A 2 -4.35 -6.66 8.05
CA VAL A 2 -3.39 -6.05 8.98
C VAL A 2 -1.96 -6.17 8.44
N SER A 3 -1.61 -7.31 7.83
CA SER A 3 -0.25 -7.60 7.35
C SER A 3 0.23 -6.63 6.26
N ILE A 4 -0.61 -6.30 5.27
CA ILE A 4 -0.21 -5.34 4.21
C ILE A 4 -0.05 -3.92 4.75
N ASN A 5 -0.84 -3.52 5.76
CA ASN A 5 -0.67 -2.23 6.42
C ASN A 5 0.69 -2.18 7.13
N ILE A 6 1.06 -3.24 7.84
CA ILE A 6 2.38 -3.35 8.45
C ILE A 6 3.49 -3.24 7.40
N CYS A 7 3.34 -3.89 6.23
CA CYS A 7 4.31 -3.74 5.13
C CYS A 7 4.41 -2.31 4.61
N ILE A 8 3.28 -1.60 4.47
CA ILE A 8 3.24 -0.18 4.09
C ILE A 8 3.96 0.68 5.14
N ASP A 9 3.70 0.45 6.43
CA ASP A 9 4.29 1.23 7.52
C ASP A 9 5.80 1.03 7.60
N ILE A 10 6.27 -0.22 7.52
CA ILE A 10 7.70 -0.56 7.47
C ILE A 10 8.36 0.07 6.24
N GLY A 11 7.74 -0.07 5.06
CA GLY A 11 8.27 0.49 3.83
C GLY A 11 8.39 2.02 3.91
N THR A 12 7.36 2.70 4.40
CA THR A 12 7.37 4.15 4.63
C THR A 12 8.48 4.56 5.59
N HIS A 13 8.67 3.81 6.68
CA HIS A 13 9.74 4.06 7.63
C HIS A 13 11.13 3.93 6.97
N ILE A 14 11.35 2.90 6.15
CA ILE A 14 12.60 2.72 5.40
C ILE A 14 12.84 3.89 4.44
N LEU A 15 11.81 4.34 3.69
CA LEU A 15 11.97 5.47 2.76
C LEU A 15 12.35 6.76 3.50
N SER A 16 11.73 7.00 4.66
CA SER A 16 12.07 8.14 5.52
C SER A 16 13.53 8.11 5.97
N LEU A 17 14.05 6.94 6.38
CA LEU A 17 15.46 6.77 6.75
C LEU A 17 16.42 7.03 5.58
N ASN A 18 15.98 6.74 4.35
CA ASN A 18 16.76 6.97 3.12
C ASN A 18 16.57 8.37 2.52
N LYS A 19 15.82 9.26 3.19
CA LYS A 19 15.47 10.62 2.69
C LYS A 19 14.82 10.60 1.29
N ILE A 20 14.21 9.48 0.93
CA ILE A 20 13.36 9.40 -0.24
C ILE A 20 12.06 10.08 0.17
N GLY A 21 11.68 11.13 -0.58
CA GLY A 21 10.53 11.97 -0.28
C GLY A 21 9.25 11.16 -0.01
N LYS A 22 8.23 11.83 0.53
CA LYS A 22 6.99 11.15 0.88
C LYS A 22 6.32 10.60 -0.38
N PRO A 23 6.07 9.28 -0.48
CA PRO A 23 5.37 8.71 -1.62
C PRO A 23 3.93 9.21 -1.67
N GLU A 24 3.43 9.49 -2.87
CA GLU A 24 2.05 9.94 -3.12
C GLU A 24 1.08 8.76 -3.02
N THR A 25 1.55 7.57 -3.37
CA THR A 25 0.76 6.33 -3.32
C THR A 25 1.45 5.23 -2.51
N TYR A 26 0.66 4.29 -2.00
CA TYR A 26 1.22 3.10 -1.35
C TYR A 26 2.00 2.20 -2.32
N SER A 27 1.70 2.26 -3.63
CA SER A 27 2.44 1.51 -4.65
C SER A 27 3.88 2.00 -4.77
N GLU A 28 4.09 3.32 -4.75
CA GLU A 28 5.42 3.94 -4.81
C GLU A 28 6.33 3.50 -3.67
N ILE A 29 5.77 3.13 -2.51
CA ILE A 29 6.56 2.56 -1.41
C ILE A 29 7.32 1.34 -1.91
N PHE A 30 6.61 0.39 -2.52
CA PHE A 30 7.21 -0.86 -2.98
C PHE A 30 8.09 -0.67 -4.22
N GLU A 31 7.78 0.31 -5.08
CA GLU A 31 8.67 0.69 -6.18
C GLU A 31 10.02 1.19 -5.66
N ASN A 32 10.02 2.11 -4.69
CA ASN A 32 11.24 2.63 -4.10
C ASN A 32 12.03 1.55 -3.33
N LEU A 33 11.35 0.66 -2.60
CA LEU A 33 12.02 -0.49 -1.96
C LEU A 33 12.71 -1.40 -2.99
N SER A 34 12.09 -1.60 -4.16
CA SER A 34 12.70 -2.37 -5.25
C SER A 34 13.89 -1.63 -5.87
N ASN A 35 13.79 -0.30 -6.03
CA ASN A 35 14.87 0.54 -6.56
C ASN A 35 16.08 0.58 -5.62
N LEU A 36 15.85 0.49 -4.30
CA LEU A 36 16.88 0.32 -3.28
C LEU A 36 17.47 -1.11 -3.25
N GLY A 37 16.94 -2.04 -4.05
CA GLY A 37 17.37 -3.44 -4.06
C GLY A 37 16.93 -4.27 -2.85
N LEU A 38 16.03 -3.75 -2.01
CA LEU A 38 15.57 -4.43 -0.79
C LEU A 38 14.55 -5.53 -1.07
N ILE A 39 13.83 -5.42 -2.19
CA ILE A 39 12.93 -6.45 -2.70
C ILE A 39 13.14 -6.65 -4.19
N ASN A 40 12.89 -7.86 -4.68
CA ASN A 40 12.95 -8.14 -6.12
C ASN A 40 11.68 -7.68 -6.85
N LYS A 41 11.78 -7.60 -8.19
CA LYS A 41 10.68 -7.15 -9.05
C LYS A 41 9.39 -7.94 -8.86
N LYS A 42 9.48 -9.27 -8.70
CA LYS A 42 8.31 -10.14 -8.48
C LYS A 42 7.59 -9.77 -7.17
N LYS A 43 8.34 -9.66 -6.07
CA LYS A 43 7.82 -9.31 -4.75
C LYS A 43 7.17 -7.92 -4.77
N LYS A 44 7.78 -6.96 -5.47
CA LYS A 44 7.23 -5.62 -5.69
C LYS A 44 5.86 -5.70 -6.36
N GLU A 45 5.74 -6.43 -7.47
CA GLU A 45 4.48 -6.58 -8.21
C GLU A 45 3.39 -7.22 -7.34
N GLU A 46 3.70 -8.31 -6.64
CA GLU A 46 2.77 -8.98 -5.70
C GLU A 46 2.25 -8.03 -4.60
N LEU A 47 3.13 -7.21 -4.01
CA LEU A 47 2.76 -6.26 -2.95
C LEU A 47 1.93 -5.09 -3.48
N ILE A 48 2.26 -4.57 -4.66
CA ILE A 48 1.47 -3.52 -5.33
C ILE A 48 0.05 -4.03 -5.62
N ASP A 49 -0.09 -5.26 -6.10
CA ASP A 49 -1.41 -5.84 -6.38
C ASP A 49 -2.23 -6.02 -5.09
N LEU A 50 -1.59 -6.42 -3.99
CA LEU A 50 -2.25 -6.54 -2.69
C LEU A 50 -2.71 -5.18 -2.13
N VAL A 51 -1.91 -4.11 -2.34
CA VAL A 51 -2.29 -2.73 -2.01
C VAL A 51 -3.50 -2.29 -2.82
N LYS A 52 -3.49 -2.53 -4.14
CA LYS A 52 -4.63 -2.17 -5.01
C LYS A 52 -5.88 -2.92 -4.59
N PHE A 53 -5.76 -4.21 -4.29
CA PHE A 53 -6.87 -5.01 -3.80
C PHE A 53 -7.42 -4.47 -2.47
N ARG A 54 -6.54 -4.05 -1.53
CA ARG A 54 -6.95 -3.39 -0.29
C ARG A 54 -7.77 -2.13 -0.56
N ASN A 55 -7.26 -1.27 -1.43
CA ASN A 55 -7.89 0.01 -1.75
C ASN A 55 -9.26 -0.20 -2.40
N PHE A 56 -9.37 -1.19 -3.28
CA PHE A 56 -10.64 -1.60 -3.88
C PHE A 56 -11.66 -2.04 -2.82
N LEU A 57 -11.27 -2.94 -1.90
CA LEU A 57 -12.16 -3.35 -0.80
C LEU A 57 -12.62 -2.17 0.05
N GLY A 58 -11.70 -1.25 0.39
CA GLY A 58 -12.02 -0.05 1.16
C GLY A 58 -13.09 0.81 0.50
N HIS A 59 -13.01 0.98 -0.83
CA HIS A 59 -14.02 1.70 -1.60
C HIS A 59 -15.38 1.00 -1.56
N VAL A 60 -15.42 -0.31 -1.87
CA VAL A 60 -16.66 -1.10 -1.91
C VAL A 60 -17.36 -1.14 -0.54
N TYR A 61 -16.61 -1.30 0.56
CA TYR A 61 -17.20 -1.27 1.90
C TYR A 61 -17.77 0.11 2.27
N MET A 62 -17.18 1.20 1.77
CA MET A 62 -17.67 2.56 2.01
C MET A 62 -18.98 2.81 1.26
N GLU A 63 -19.10 2.31 0.03
CA GLU A 63 -20.35 2.35 -0.74
C GLU A 63 -21.48 1.58 -0.03
N ILE A 64 -21.23 0.33 0.38
CA ILE A 64 -22.21 -0.51 1.09
C ILE A 64 -22.66 0.13 2.42
N ASN A 65 -21.73 0.75 3.16
CA ASN A 65 -22.09 1.41 4.43
C ASN A 65 -22.94 2.67 4.20
N ASN A 66 -22.66 3.44 3.15
CA ASN A 66 -23.49 4.60 2.81
C ASN A 66 -24.94 4.16 2.50
N GLU A 67 -25.14 3.08 1.74
CA GLU A 67 -26.49 2.56 1.45
C GLU A 67 -27.25 2.11 2.71
N LYS A 68 -26.56 1.53 3.69
CA LYS A 68 -27.20 1.05 4.93
C LYS A 68 -27.56 2.14 5.93
N VAL A 69 -26.91 3.30 5.89
CA VAL A 69 -27.12 4.40 6.85
C VAL A 69 -28.31 5.28 6.45
N TYR A 70 -28.75 5.23 5.20
CA TYR A 70 -29.93 5.95 4.71
C TYR A 70 -31.23 5.11 4.71
N GLY A 71 -31.24 3.97 5.42
CA GLY A 71 -32.42 3.09 5.58
C GLY A 71 -33.18 3.33 6.88
#